data_AF-A0A1V5SAU8-F1
#
_entry.id   AF-A0A1V5SAU8-F1
#
_cell.length_a   1.000
_cell.length_b   1.000
_cell.length_c   1.000
_cell.angle_alpha   90.00
_cell.angle_beta   90.00
_cell.angle_gamma   90.00
#
_symmetry.space_group_name_H-M   'P 1'
#
loop_
_entity.id
_entity.type
_entity.pdbx_description
1 polymer ?
#
loop_
_entity_poly.entity_id
_entity_poly.type
_entity_poly.pdbx_seq_one_letter_code
_entity_poly.pdbx_strand_id
1 'polypeptide(L)' 'MNVYLVELPVGEYTYGDDYAMVVIAEDELHAERKARWSSYNFKEAKKINISQVNLDKEAVILTANIGG' A
#
# COMPACT_ATOMS: atom_id res chain seq x y z
N MET A 1 -8.90 13.63 -5.58
CA MET A 1 -8.11 12.40 -5.51
C MET A 1 -7.13 12.56 -4.38
N ASN A 2 -7.00 11.54 -3.56
CA ASN A 2 -6.10 11.49 -2.41
C ASN A 2 -5.00 10.47 -2.70
N VAL A 3 -3.87 10.63 -2.03
CA VAL A 3 -2.76 9.68 -2.07
C VAL A 3 -2.77 8.90 -0.77
N TYR A 4 -2.71 7.58 -0.86
CA TYR A 4 -2.69 6.68 0.29
C TYR A 4 -1.43 5.82 0.24
N LEU A 5 -0.82 5.62 1.40
CA LEU A 5 0.16 4.57 1.62
C LEU A 5 -0.58 3.34 2.16
N VAL A 6 -0.46 2.23 1.46
CA VAL A 6 -1.11 0.95 1.78
C VAL A 6 -0.01 -0.06 2.08
N GLU A 7 -0.04 -0.65 3.27
CA GLU A 7 1.05 -1.48 3.81
C GLU A 7 0.52 -2.78 4.41
N LEU A 8 1.31 -3.84 4.28
CA LEU A 8 1.10 -5.06 5.04
C LEU A 8 1.63 -4.90 6.47
N PRO A 9 1.00 -5.53 7.49
CA PRO A 9 1.54 -5.54 8.84
C PRO A 9 2.97 -6.12 8.87
N VAL A 10 3.81 -5.53 9.72
CA VAL A 10 5.18 -6.02 9.93
C VAL A 10 5.16 -7.49 10.37
N GLY A 11 5.85 -8.35 9.62
CA GLY A 11 5.93 -9.79 9.91
C GLY A 11 4.89 -10.67 9.20
N GLU A 12 3.92 -10.10 8.47
CA GLU A 12 3.02 -10.86 7.59
C GLU A 12 3.53 -10.97 6.14
N TYR A 13 4.68 -10.39 5.81
CA TYR A 13 5.27 -10.45 4.46
C TYR A 13 6.38 -11.51 4.34
N THR A 14 6.38 -12.21 3.22
CA THR A 14 7.42 -13.15 2.80
C THR A 14 8.56 -12.43 2.09
N TYR A 15 9.78 -12.98 2.16
CA TYR A 15 10.94 -12.44 1.45
C TYR A 15 10.69 -12.41 -0.07
N GLY A 16 10.71 -11.22 -0.69
CA GLY A 16 10.61 -11.03 -2.15
C GLY A 16 9.30 -10.41 -2.67
N ASP A 17 8.50 -9.80 -1.80
CA ASP A 17 7.10 -9.47 -2.10
C ASP A 17 6.75 -7.99 -1.85
N ASP A 18 5.81 -7.44 -2.64
CA ASP A 18 5.25 -6.10 -2.42
C ASP A 18 4.65 -6.02 -1.00
N TYR A 19 5.28 -5.23 -0.13
CA TYR A 19 4.83 -5.04 1.26
C TYR A 19 4.22 -3.64 1.51
N ALA A 20 4.48 -2.69 0.61
CA ALA A 20 3.97 -1.33 0.66
C ALA A 20 3.71 -0.79 -0.75
N MET A 21 2.65 0.00 -0.92
CA MET A 21 2.34 0.66 -2.19
C MET A 21 1.69 2.03 -2.00
N VAL A 22 1.88 2.90 -2.98
CA VAL A 22 1.19 4.19 -3.07
C VAL A 22 -0.01 4.05 -3.99
N VAL A 23 -1.18 4.46 -3.52
CA VAL A 23 -2.44 4.36 -4.24
C VAL A 23 -3.10 5.73 -4.33
N ILE A 24 -3.45 6.15 -5.55
CA ILE A 24 -4.26 7.33 -5.80
C ILE A 24 -5.73 6.89 -5.86
N ALA A 25 -6.56 7.37 -4.93
CA ALA A 25 -7.95 6.95 -4.81
C ALA A 25 -8.88 8.05 -4.26
N GLU A 26 -10.19 7.81 -4.34
CA GLU A 26 -11.24 8.68 -3.79
C GLU A 26 -11.23 8.69 -2.26
N ASP A 27 -11.21 7.51 -1.66
CA ASP A 27 -11.26 7.27 -0.22
C ASP A 27 -10.39 6.05 0.15
N GLU A 28 -10.31 5.74 1.45
CA GLU A 28 -9.55 4.58 1.96
C GLU A 28 -10.08 3.24 1.42
N LEU A 29 -11.39 3.11 1.22
CA LEU A 29 -12.01 1.88 0.72
C LEU A 29 -11.63 1.61 -0.74
N HIS A 30 -11.61 2.66 -1.57
CA HIS A 30 -11.14 2.58 -2.94
C HIS A 30 -9.63 2.31 -3.00
N ALA A 31 -8.84 2.90 -2.08
CA ALA A 31 -7.42 2.63 -1.96
C ALA A 31 -7.16 1.14 -1.64
N GLU A 32 -7.89 0.57 -0.68
CA GLU A 32 -7.78 -0.84 -0.32
C GLU A 32 -8.11 -1.75 -1.51
N ARG A 33 -9.25 -1.53 -2.16
CA ARG A 33 -9.70 -2.34 -3.30
C ARG A 33 -8.68 -2.31 -4.43
N LYS A 34 -8.15 -1.12 -4.73
CA LYS A 34 -7.14 -0.95 -5.76
C LYS A 34 -5.84 -1.66 -5.39
N ALA A 35 -5.42 -1.61 -4.13
CA ALA A 35 -4.24 -2.33 -3.66
C ALA A 35 -4.39 -3.85 -3.80
N ARG A 36 -5.51 -4.40 -3.31
CA ARG A 36 -5.83 -5.83 -3.42
C ARG A 36 -5.93 -6.35 -4.85
N TRP A 37 -6.38 -5.51 -5.79
CA TRP A 37 -6.39 -5.88 -7.21
C TRP A 37 -5.02 -5.81 -7.88
N SER A 38 -4.09 -5.01 -7.35
CA SER A 38 -2.82 -4.73 -8.00
C SER A 38 -1.70 -5.66 -7.58
N SER A 39 -1.82 -6.34 -6.43
CA SER A 39 -0.79 -7.24 -5.91
C SER A 39 -1.39 -8.44 -5.22
N TYR A 40 -0.83 -9.63 -5.48
CA TYR A 40 -1.26 -10.89 -4.88
C TYR A 40 -1.12 -10.88 -3.35
N ASN A 41 -0.05 -10.29 -2.82
CA ASN A 41 0.17 -10.25 -1.37
C ASN A 41 -0.89 -9.43 -0.66
N PHE A 42 -1.24 -8.28 -1.21
CA PHE A 42 -2.35 -7.46 -0.71
C PHE A 42 -3.69 -8.16 -0.91
N LYS A 43 -3.89 -8.89 -2.02
CA LYS A 43 -5.10 -9.67 -2.23
C LYS A 43 -5.33 -10.70 -1.12
N GLU A 44 -4.29 -11.46 -0.76
CA GLU A 44 -4.37 -12.55 0.22
C GLU A 44 -4.22 -12.08 1.68
N ALA A 45 -3.74 -10.86 1.90
CA ALA A 45 -3.55 -10.31 3.25
C ALA A 45 -4.86 -10.19 4.02
N LYS A 46 -4.88 -10.73 5.25
CA LYS A 46 -6.04 -10.62 6.16
C LYS A 46 -6.18 -9.21 6.73
N LYS A 47 -5.07 -8.51 6.91
CA LYS A 47 -5.00 -7.16 7.45
C LYS A 47 -4.14 -6.30 6.54
N ILE A 48 -4.54 -5.04 6.39
CA ILE A 48 -3.85 -4.03 5.61
C ILE A 48 -3.93 -2.74 6.41
N ASN A 49 -2.81 -2.01 6.49
CA ASN A 49 -2.76 -0.66 7.04
C ASN A 49 -2.92 0.34 5.90
N ILE A 50 -3.79 1.32 6.07
CA ILE A 50 -4.02 2.39 5.08
C ILE A 50 -3.84 3.71 5.81
N SER A 51 -3.03 4.59 5.23
CA SER A 51 -2.84 5.95 5.74
C SER A 51 -2.88 6.95 4.59
N GLN A 52 -3.62 8.04 4.77
CA GLN A 52 -3.62 9.13 3.80
C GLN A 52 -2.32 9.94 3.90
N VAL A 53 -1.68 10.17 2.76
CA VAL A 53 -0.49 11.02 2.66
C VAL A 53 -0.93 12.48 2.69
N ASN A 54 -0.30 13.25 3.59
CA ASN A 54 -0.49 14.69 3.62
C ASN A 54 0.35 15.35 2.51
N LEU A 55 -0.34 15.93 1.51
CA LEU A 55 0.27 16.57 0.36
C LEU A 55 0.67 18.03 0.60
N ASP A 56 0.30 18.62 1.74
CA ASP A 56 0.70 19.98 2.13
C ASP A 56 2.14 20.03 2.67
N LYS A 57 2.78 18.87 2.82
CA LYS A 57 4.16 18.71 3.27
C LYS A 57 4.93 17.87 2.27
N GLU A 58 6.19 18.23 2.05
CA GLU A 58 7.11 17.36 1.33
C GLU A 58 7.28 16.05 2.10
N ALA A 59 7.09 14.92 1.42
CA ALA A 59 7.25 13.59 1.97
C ALA A 59 7.96 12.71 0.94
N VAL A 60 8.85 11.84 1.41
CA VAL A 60 9.48 10.80 0.59
C VAL A 60 8.75 9.50 0.85
N ILE A 61 8.15 8.91 -0.19
CA ILE A 61 7.56 7.58 -0.10
C ILE A 61 8.48 6.61 -0.85
N LEU A 62 9.04 5.66 -0.10
CA LEU A 62 9.99 4.69 -0.64
C LEU A 62 9.23 3.43 -1.07
N THR A 63 8.91 3.32 -2.35
CA THR A 63 8.27 2.13 -2.93
C THR A 63 9.34 1.12 -3.30
N ALA A 64 9.79 0.32 -2.33
CA ALA A 64 10.72 -0.78 -2.61
C ALA A 64 9.91 -2.00 -3.08
N ASN A 65 9.80 -2.18 -4.39
CA ASN A 65 9.45 -3.49 -4.95
C ASN A 65 10.71 -4.35 -4.89
N ILE A 66 10.71 -5.38 -4.02
CA ILE A 66 11.81 -6.35 -3.98
C ILE A 66 11.51 -7.38 -5.06
N GLY A 67 11.66 -6.99 -6.32
CA GLY A 67 11.57 -7.91 -7.44
C GLY A 67 12.65 -8.99 -7.30
N GLY A 68 12.22 -10.23 -7.10
CA GLY A 68 13.05 -11.43 -7.28
C GLY A 68 13.06 -11.89 -8.72
#